data_AF-A0A174KCX2-F1
#
_entry.id   AF-A0A174KCX2-F1
#
_cell.length_a   1.000
_cell.length_b   1.000
_cell.length_c   1.000
_cell.angle_alpha   90.00
_cell.angle_beta   90.00
_cell.angle_gamma   90.00
#
_symmetry.space_group_name_H-M   'P 1'
#
loop_
_entity.id
_entity.type
_entity.pdbx_description
1 polymer ?
#
loop_
_entity_poly.entity_id
_entity_poly.type
_entity_poly.pdbx_seq_one_letter_code
_entity_poly.pdbx_strand_id
1 'polypeptide(L)'
;MTLLEQIQKEHAAAFTHGGKFHADDVFSAALLLHFNPQLTIQRGNRVPEDFAGIVFDIGRGEYDHHQKDSRIRENQVPYAAFGLLWEALGTEILSPEMAARFDEKFVQPLDLNDNTGEKNELASMIGMFNPVWDDNSGSDAAFLEAVAVAGRILEHKWERFRADERAEQQFAALLAEHRKRIAAEKKAGTMDEKILILSEFFPC
;
A
#
# COMPACT_ATOMS: atom_id res chain seq x y z
N MET A 1 -21.08 -5.75 6.44
CA MET A 1 -20.60 -5.52 5.08
C MET A 1 -19.13 -5.14 5.20
N THR A 2 -18.23 -5.89 4.58
CA THR A 2 -16.79 -5.61 4.60
C THR A 2 -16.48 -4.38 3.74
N LEU A 3 -15.31 -3.77 3.90
CA LEU A 3 -14.87 -2.65 3.07
C LEU A 3 -14.84 -3.04 1.58
N LEU A 4 -14.31 -4.22 1.26
CA LEU A 4 -14.26 -4.76 -0.11
C LEU A 4 -15.64 -4.88 -0.74
N GLU A 5 -16.63 -5.39 0.02
CA GLU A 5 -18.02 -5.46 -0.43
C GLU A 5 -18.62 -4.06 -0.71
N GLN A 6 -18.20 -3.01 -0.01
CA GLN A 6 -18.66 -1.64 -0.30
C GLN A 6 -18.05 -1.12 -1.60
N ILE A 7 -16.75 -1.34 -1.80
CA ILE A 7 -16.00 -0.88 -2.97
C ILE A 7 -16.56 -1.50 -4.25
N GLN A 8 -16.93 -2.78 -4.22
CA GLN A 8 -17.37 -3.53 -5.40
C GLN A 8 -18.83 -3.30 -5.81
N LYS A 9 -19.59 -2.46 -5.09
CA LYS A 9 -20.96 -2.14 -5.49
C LYS A 9 -21.03 -1.38 -6.80
N GLU A 10 -22.11 -1.62 -7.54
CA GLU A 10 -22.50 -0.76 -8.65
C GLU A 10 -22.72 0.67 -8.12
N HIS A 11 -22.11 1.66 -8.77
CA HIS A 11 -22.11 3.06 -8.35
C HIS A 11 -21.52 3.33 -6.96
N ALA A 12 -20.58 2.49 -6.50
CA ALA A 12 -19.82 2.79 -5.29
C ALA A 12 -19.15 4.18 -5.40
N ALA A 13 -19.12 4.89 -4.27
CA ALA A 13 -18.53 6.21 -4.18
C ALA A 13 -17.60 6.30 -2.97
N ALA A 14 -16.55 7.10 -3.10
CA ALA A 14 -15.67 7.49 -2.02
C ALA A 14 -15.58 9.02 -1.90
N PHE A 15 -15.25 9.52 -0.72
CA PHE A 15 -15.14 10.94 -0.42
C PHE A 15 -13.88 11.22 0.39
N THR A 16 -13.08 12.20 -0.06
CA THR A 16 -11.94 12.76 0.70
C THR A 16 -12.00 14.28 0.73
N HIS A 17 -11.08 14.92 1.45
CA HIS A 17 -11.00 16.36 1.53
C HIS A 17 -10.61 17.02 0.19
N GLY A 18 -11.15 18.23 -0.04
CA GLY A 18 -10.95 19.00 -1.27
C GLY A 18 -9.78 20.00 -1.22
N GLY A 19 -8.92 19.88 -0.21
CA GLY A 19 -7.80 20.81 -0.01
C GLY A 19 -6.60 20.50 -0.91
N LYS A 20 -5.45 21.07 -0.55
CA LYS A 20 -4.15 20.55 -1.01
C LYS A 20 -4.07 19.08 -0.59
N PHE A 21 -3.95 18.17 -1.55
CA PHE A 21 -3.88 16.74 -1.25
C PHE A 21 -2.47 16.35 -0.83
N HIS A 22 -2.40 15.34 0.02
CA HIS A 22 -1.17 14.69 0.46
C HIS A 22 -0.99 13.33 -0.22
N ALA A 23 0.08 12.63 0.13
CA ALA A 23 0.39 11.36 -0.48
C ALA A 23 -0.59 10.27 -0.05
N ASP A 24 -1.04 10.28 1.20
CA ASP A 24 -1.96 9.29 1.72
C ASP A 24 -3.35 9.42 1.09
N ASP A 25 -3.85 10.62 0.79
CA ASP A 25 -5.06 10.83 -0.02
C ASP A 25 -5.00 10.11 -1.37
N VAL A 26 -3.88 10.35 -2.07
CA VAL A 26 -3.67 9.92 -3.45
C VAL A 26 -3.47 8.41 -3.51
N PHE A 27 -2.68 7.85 -2.59
CA PHE A 27 -2.49 6.41 -2.49
C PHE A 27 -3.74 5.68 -1.97
N SER A 28 -4.54 6.30 -1.10
CA SER A 28 -5.86 5.81 -0.70
C SER A 28 -6.80 5.68 -1.90
N ALA A 29 -6.94 6.77 -2.68
CA ALA A 29 -7.73 6.78 -3.91
C ALA A 29 -7.25 5.71 -4.91
N ALA A 30 -5.94 5.61 -5.13
CA ALA A 30 -5.35 4.63 -6.03
C ALA A 30 -5.62 3.18 -5.57
N LEU A 31 -5.52 2.91 -4.27
CA LEU A 31 -5.84 1.60 -3.68
C LEU A 31 -7.32 1.24 -3.88
N LEU A 32 -8.25 2.18 -3.65
CA LEU A 32 -9.67 1.92 -3.84
C LEU A 32 -10.01 1.66 -5.32
N LEU A 33 -9.40 2.41 -6.24
CA LEU A 33 -9.58 2.24 -7.68
C LEU A 33 -9.00 0.92 -8.22
N HIS A 34 -8.00 0.34 -7.55
CA HIS A 34 -7.50 -1.00 -7.89
C HIS A 34 -8.61 -2.06 -7.79
N PHE A 35 -9.45 -1.99 -6.76
CA PHE A 35 -10.56 -2.94 -6.56
C PHE A 35 -11.80 -2.61 -7.39
N ASN A 36 -12.07 -1.33 -7.64
CA ASN A 36 -13.15 -0.91 -8.52
C ASN A 36 -12.73 0.30 -9.36
N PRO A 37 -12.30 0.08 -10.62
CA PRO A 37 -11.92 1.16 -11.53
C PRO A 37 -13.05 2.14 -11.88
N GLN A 38 -14.31 1.79 -11.59
CA GLN A 38 -15.49 2.63 -11.80
C GLN A 38 -15.95 3.35 -10.53
N LEU A 39 -15.21 3.22 -9.42
CA LEU A 39 -15.50 3.94 -8.18
C LEU A 39 -15.45 5.45 -8.43
N THR A 40 -16.51 6.15 -8.03
CA THR A 40 -16.52 7.62 -8.12
C THR A 40 -15.86 8.21 -6.88
N ILE A 41 -14.77 8.96 -7.05
CA ILE A 41 -14.13 9.69 -5.95
C ILE A 41 -14.58 11.14 -5.99
N GLN A 42 -15.18 11.60 -4.91
CA GLN A 42 -15.62 12.97 -4.68
C GLN A 42 -14.68 13.65 -3.70
N ARG A 43 -14.46 14.95 -3.89
CA ARG A 43 -13.59 15.75 -3.03
C ARG A 43 -14.35 16.98 -2.52
N GLY A 44 -14.22 17.30 -1.24
CA GLY A 44 -14.88 18.48 -0.67
C GLY A 44 -14.50 18.76 0.77
N ASN A 45 -14.97 19.89 1.32
CA ASN A 45 -14.54 20.35 2.65
C ASN A 45 -15.39 19.79 3.80
N ARG A 46 -16.49 19.10 3.47
CA ARG A 46 -17.41 18.50 4.43
C ARG A 46 -18.09 17.31 3.77
N VAL A 47 -18.11 16.18 4.47
CA VAL A 47 -18.85 14.98 4.07
C VAL A 47 -20.36 15.30 4.07
N PRO A 48 -21.10 15.03 2.99
CA PRO A 48 -22.56 15.15 2.99
C PRO A 48 -23.20 14.30 4.09
N GLU A 49 -24.25 14.79 4.75
CA GLU A 49 -24.89 14.10 5.88
C GLU A 49 -25.48 12.73 5.50
N ASP A 50 -25.90 12.60 4.23
CA ASP A 50 -26.49 11.41 3.62
C ASP A 50 -25.50 10.65 2.73
N PHE A 51 -24.20 10.95 2.81
CA PHE A 51 -23.20 10.27 2.00
C PHE A 51 -23.13 8.78 2.35
N ALA A 52 -23.55 7.93 1.41
CA ALA A 52 -23.50 6.48 1.52
C ALA A 52 -22.33 5.95 0.70
N GLY A 53 -21.13 5.96 1.29
CA GLY A 53 -19.91 5.51 0.62
C GLY A 53 -18.73 5.46 1.56
N ILE A 54 -17.54 5.32 0.98
CA ILE A 54 -16.28 5.23 1.70
C ILE A 54 -15.79 6.64 1.98
N VAL A 55 -15.50 6.97 3.23
CA VAL A 55 -14.98 8.28 3.60
C VAL A 55 -13.59 8.09 4.16
N PHE A 56 -12.61 8.80 3.62
CA PHE A 56 -11.22 8.73 4.05
C PHE A 56 -10.60 10.13 4.13
N ASP A 57 -9.64 10.28 5.04
CA ASP A 57 -8.94 11.53 5.35
C ASP A 57 -9.82 12.75 5.73
N ILE A 58 -11.09 12.50 6.07
CA ILE A 58 -12.02 13.54 6.50
C ILE A 58 -13.14 12.96 7.34
N GLY A 59 -13.77 13.81 8.15
CA GLY A 59 -15.08 13.53 8.75
C GLY A 59 -15.04 12.71 10.03
N ARG A 60 -13.85 12.43 10.59
CA ARG A 60 -13.62 11.69 11.84
C ARG A 60 -14.18 10.27 11.81
N GLY A 61 -14.22 9.68 10.61
CA GLY A 61 -14.68 8.32 10.37
C GLY A 61 -13.58 7.28 10.56
N GLU A 62 -13.87 6.05 10.14
CA GLU A 62 -12.97 4.88 10.29
C GLU A 62 -11.62 5.04 9.58
N TYR A 63 -11.59 5.76 8.45
CA TYR A 63 -10.40 5.99 7.63
C TYR A 63 -9.92 7.46 7.66
N ASP A 64 -10.29 8.20 8.70
CA ASP A 64 -9.74 9.52 9.01
C ASP A 64 -8.68 9.37 10.11
N HIS A 65 -7.65 10.21 10.11
CA HIS A 65 -6.58 10.22 11.12
C HIS A 65 -6.40 11.57 11.83
N HIS A 66 -7.25 12.56 11.57
CA HIS A 66 -7.17 13.90 12.16
C HIS A 66 -7.64 14.01 13.63
N GLN A 67 -8.12 12.92 14.24
CA GLN A 67 -8.54 12.89 15.64
C GLN A 67 -7.38 12.66 16.63
N LYS A 68 -7.57 13.09 17.89
CA LYS A 68 -6.52 12.99 18.93
C LYS A 68 -6.25 11.55 19.34
N ASP A 69 -7.24 10.70 19.20
CA ASP A 69 -7.26 9.28 19.51
C ASP A 69 -7.12 8.41 18.23
N SER A 70 -6.57 9.00 17.16
CA SER A 70 -6.21 8.25 15.96
C SER A 70 -5.32 7.07 16.30
N ARG A 71 -5.53 5.98 15.56
CA ARG A 71 -4.85 4.72 15.83
C ARG A 71 -3.36 4.85 15.56
N ILE A 72 -2.58 4.14 16.36
CA ILE A 72 -1.13 4.04 16.24
C ILE A 72 -0.78 2.55 16.23
N ARG A 73 0.15 2.16 15.35
CA ARG A 73 0.67 0.79 15.27
C ARG A 73 1.46 0.44 16.53
N GLU A 74 1.70 -0.85 16.78
CA GLU A 74 2.50 -1.30 17.93
C GLU A 74 3.91 -0.70 17.93
N ASN A 75 4.50 -0.54 16.74
CA ASN A 75 5.82 0.07 16.54
C ASN A 75 5.83 1.61 16.64
N GLN A 76 4.74 2.23 17.12
CA GLN A 76 4.58 3.68 17.33
C GLN A 76 4.45 4.53 16.07
N VAL A 77 4.36 3.93 14.88
CA VAL A 77 4.04 4.69 13.67
C VAL A 77 2.53 4.98 13.65
N PRO A 78 2.11 6.26 13.62
CA PRO A 78 0.69 6.61 13.51
C PRO A 78 0.14 6.16 12.15
N TYR A 79 -1.15 5.82 12.11
CA TYR A 79 -1.81 5.62 10.82
C TYR A 79 -2.19 6.96 10.18
N ALA A 80 -2.06 7.05 8.86
CA ALA A 80 -2.78 8.03 8.04
C ALA A 80 -3.92 7.32 7.28
N ALA A 81 -4.66 8.03 6.43
CA ALA A 81 -5.80 7.43 5.72
C ALA A 81 -5.38 6.21 4.88
N PHE A 82 -4.22 6.29 4.22
CA PHE A 82 -3.70 5.19 3.40
C PHE A 82 -3.39 3.95 4.22
N GLY A 83 -2.74 4.11 5.38
CA GLY A 83 -2.49 3.00 6.30
C GLY A 83 -3.76 2.33 6.82
N LEU A 84 -4.80 3.10 7.16
CA LEU A 84 -6.07 2.55 7.66
C LEU A 84 -6.75 1.70 6.57
N LEU A 85 -6.75 2.19 5.33
CA LEU A 85 -7.28 1.43 4.20
C LEU A 85 -6.40 0.22 3.84
N TRP A 86 -5.08 0.35 3.91
CA TRP A 86 -4.15 -0.75 3.67
C TRP A 86 -4.31 -1.86 4.69
N GLU A 87 -4.52 -1.55 5.96
CA GLU A 87 -4.81 -2.55 6.98
C GLU A 87 -6.03 -3.39 6.63
N ALA A 88 -7.08 -2.75 6.10
CA ALA A 88 -8.33 -3.43 5.74
C ALA A 88 -8.25 -4.22 4.41
N LEU A 89 -7.38 -3.84 3.48
CA LEU A 89 -7.40 -4.34 2.10
C LEU A 89 -6.11 -5.02 1.63
N GLY A 90 -4.98 -4.80 2.30
CA GLY A 90 -3.67 -5.21 1.80
C GLY A 90 -3.53 -6.73 1.61
N THR A 91 -4.22 -7.52 2.44
CA THR A 91 -4.22 -8.99 2.35
C THR A 91 -5.08 -9.54 1.21
N GLU A 92 -5.90 -8.72 0.57
CA GLU A 92 -6.59 -9.07 -0.67
C GLU A 92 -5.66 -9.00 -1.89
N ILE A 93 -4.52 -8.31 -1.76
CA ILE A 93 -3.56 -8.04 -2.86
C ILE A 93 -2.28 -8.87 -2.72
N LEU A 94 -1.79 -9.00 -1.49
CA LEU A 94 -0.55 -9.69 -1.13
C LEU A 94 -0.84 -10.75 -0.05
N SER A 95 0.03 -11.76 0.07
CA SER A 95 -0.04 -12.67 1.21
C SER A 95 0.10 -11.90 2.53
N PRO A 96 -0.41 -12.41 3.66
CA PRO A 96 -0.32 -11.70 4.95
C PRO A 96 1.10 -11.27 5.32
N GLU A 97 2.10 -12.11 5.03
CA GLU A 97 3.51 -11.79 5.26
C GLU A 97 3.99 -10.64 4.36
N MET A 98 3.69 -10.70 3.06
CA MET A 98 4.08 -9.64 2.13
C MET A 98 3.30 -8.34 2.37
N ALA A 99 2.04 -8.42 2.78
CA ALA A 99 1.22 -7.26 3.13
C ALA A 99 1.80 -6.52 4.35
N ALA A 100 2.23 -7.25 5.38
CA ALA A 100 2.90 -6.68 6.55
C ALA A 100 4.24 -6.04 6.19
N ARG A 101 5.06 -6.70 5.35
CA ARG A 101 6.32 -6.12 4.86
C ARG A 101 6.10 -4.88 3.99
N PHE A 102 5.03 -4.87 3.18
CA PHE A 102 4.67 -3.72 2.36
C PHE A 102 4.18 -2.56 3.24
N ASP A 103 3.39 -2.85 4.27
CA ASP A 103 2.98 -1.86 5.26
C ASP A 103 4.20 -1.16 5.86
N GLU A 104 5.14 -1.94 6.40
CA GLU A 104 6.36 -1.41 7.02
C GLU A 104 7.25 -0.62 6.05
N LYS A 105 7.46 -1.14 4.82
CA LYS A 105 8.45 -0.57 3.89
C LYS A 105 7.91 0.54 2.99
N PHE A 106 6.59 0.64 2.81
CA PHE A 106 5.99 1.56 1.84
C PHE A 106 4.89 2.43 2.46
N VAL A 107 3.97 1.84 3.23
CA VAL A 107 2.80 2.56 3.76
C VAL A 107 3.20 3.42 4.96
N GLN A 108 3.87 2.83 5.95
CA GLN A 108 4.29 3.51 7.17
C GLN A 108 5.16 4.76 6.93
N PRO A 109 6.13 4.77 5.99
CA PRO A 109 6.86 6.00 5.66
C PRO A 109 6.01 7.13 5.07
N LEU A 110 4.88 6.81 4.42
CA LEU A 110 3.94 7.81 3.93
C LEU A 110 3.02 8.28 5.07
N ASP A 111 2.52 7.36 5.88
CA ASP A 111 1.73 7.70 7.07
C ASP A 111 2.51 8.61 8.04
N LEU A 112 3.80 8.33 8.24
CA LEU A 112 4.68 9.10 9.11
C LEU A 112 4.93 10.51 8.55
N ASN A 113 5.12 10.62 7.23
CA ASN A 113 5.22 11.91 6.56
C ASN A 113 3.96 12.75 6.79
N ASP A 114 2.78 12.15 6.61
CA ASP A 114 1.54 12.90 6.72
C ASP A 114 1.24 13.34 8.17
N ASN A 115 1.44 12.44 9.13
CA ASN A 115 1.19 12.75 10.54
C ASN A 115 2.21 13.71 11.19
N THR A 116 3.45 13.78 10.68
CA THR A 116 4.54 14.49 11.39
C THR A 116 5.29 15.52 10.54
N GLY A 117 5.12 15.50 9.21
CA GLY A 117 5.93 16.26 8.27
C GLY A 117 7.33 15.67 8.04
N GLU A 118 7.62 14.46 8.51
CA GLU A 118 8.88 13.77 8.25
C GLU A 118 9.15 13.68 6.74
N LYS A 119 10.40 13.91 6.30
CA LYS A 119 10.70 14.00 4.87
C LYS A 119 10.50 12.65 4.17
N ASN A 120 9.72 12.68 3.10
CA ASN A 120 9.55 11.55 2.19
C ASN A 120 9.58 12.06 0.74
N GLU A 121 10.49 11.52 -0.07
CA GLU A 121 10.68 11.96 -1.46
C GLU A 121 9.50 11.58 -2.35
N LEU A 122 8.90 10.40 -2.14
CA LEU A 122 7.71 9.99 -2.88
C LEU A 122 6.53 10.90 -2.55
N ALA A 123 6.34 11.23 -1.27
CA ALA A 123 5.32 12.19 -0.87
C ALA A 123 5.57 13.58 -1.47
N SER A 124 6.82 14.02 -1.53
CA SER A 124 7.22 15.27 -2.18
C SER A 124 6.88 15.25 -3.67
N MET A 125 7.18 14.15 -4.38
CA MET A 125 6.84 13.97 -5.80
C MET A 125 5.34 13.98 -6.06
N ILE A 126 4.53 13.31 -5.22
CA ILE A 126 3.07 13.39 -5.31
C ILE A 126 2.60 14.82 -5.05
N GLY A 127 3.20 15.50 -4.07
CA GLY A 127 2.91 16.89 -3.75
C GLY A 127 3.12 17.85 -4.94
N MET A 128 4.03 17.54 -5.87
CA MET A 128 4.28 18.36 -7.06
C MET A 128 3.10 18.40 -8.05
N PHE A 129 2.16 17.48 -7.96
CA PHE A 129 0.92 17.52 -8.75
C PHE A 129 -0.10 18.53 -8.19
N ASN A 130 0.06 19.02 -6.95
CA ASN A 130 -0.83 20.08 -6.48
C ASN A 130 -0.66 21.32 -7.39
N PRO A 131 -1.76 21.94 -7.84
CA PRO A 131 -1.68 23.16 -8.65
C PRO A 131 -0.86 24.24 -7.97
N VAL A 132 -0.11 25.00 -8.77
CA VAL A 132 0.56 26.22 -8.29
C VAL A 132 -0.49 27.30 -7.97
N TRP A 133 -0.09 28.30 -7.20
CA TRP A 133 -1.00 29.31 -6.63
C TRP A 133 -1.80 30.12 -7.67
N ASP A 134 -1.31 30.23 -8.90
CA ASP A 134 -1.91 30.98 -10.01
C ASP A 134 -2.59 30.10 -11.08
N ASP A 135 -2.65 28.78 -10.85
CA ASP A 135 -3.29 27.85 -11.77
C ASP A 135 -4.79 27.65 -11.47
N ASN A 136 -5.62 27.92 -12.47
CA ASN A 136 -7.08 27.76 -12.41
C ASN A 136 -7.55 26.47 -13.12
N SER A 137 -6.64 25.59 -13.55
CA SER A 137 -6.94 24.36 -14.32
C SER A 137 -7.73 23.30 -13.54
N GLY A 138 -7.79 23.42 -12.21
CA GLY A 138 -8.67 22.65 -11.32
C GLY A 138 -7.94 21.60 -10.48
N SER A 139 -8.05 21.72 -9.15
CA SER A 139 -7.40 20.81 -8.18
C SER A 139 -7.77 19.34 -8.38
N ASP A 140 -9.00 19.04 -8.80
CA ASP A 140 -9.47 17.66 -8.94
C ASP A 140 -8.87 16.95 -10.16
N ALA A 141 -8.62 17.66 -11.26
CA ALA A 141 -7.95 17.09 -12.42
C ALA A 141 -6.51 16.69 -12.07
N ALA A 142 -5.80 17.57 -11.36
CA ALA A 142 -4.44 17.33 -10.91
C ALA A 142 -4.36 16.19 -9.86
N PHE A 143 -5.35 16.10 -8.98
CA PHE A 143 -5.51 14.97 -8.07
C PHE A 143 -5.66 13.65 -8.83
N LEU A 144 -6.54 13.58 -9.82
CA LEU A 144 -6.75 12.36 -10.61
C LEU A 144 -5.49 11.96 -11.41
N GLU A 145 -4.71 12.93 -11.89
CA GLU A 145 -3.41 12.67 -12.50
C GLU A 145 -2.43 12.04 -11.50
N ALA A 146 -2.32 12.62 -10.29
CA ALA A 146 -1.49 12.07 -9.22
C ALA A 146 -1.93 10.64 -8.85
N VAL A 147 -3.23 10.39 -8.76
CA VAL A 147 -3.82 9.07 -8.48
C VAL A 147 -3.46 8.05 -9.56
N ALA A 148 -3.51 8.43 -10.83
CA ALA A 148 -3.11 7.55 -11.93
C ALA A 148 -1.62 7.15 -11.83
N VAL A 149 -0.74 8.11 -11.50
CA VAL A 149 0.69 7.83 -11.29
C VAL A 149 0.90 6.93 -10.06
N ALA A 150 0.24 7.24 -8.94
CA ALA A 150 0.31 6.45 -7.72
C ALA A 150 -0.17 5.01 -7.95
N GLY A 151 -1.25 4.80 -8.70
CA GLY A 151 -1.75 3.48 -9.06
C GLY A 151 -0.70 2.65 -9.83
N ARG A 152 0.01 3.27 -10.78
CA ARG A 152 1.12 2.58 -11.48
C ARG A 152 2.25 2.22 -10.54
N ILE A 153 2.61 3.10 -9.61
CA ILE A 153 3.64 2.83 -8.60
C ILE A 153 3.23 1.64 -7.72
N LEU A 154 1.99 1.61 -7.24
CA LEU A 154 1.46 0.52 -6.43
C LEU A 154 1.55 -0.83 -7.14
N GLU A 155 1.05 -0.93 -8.37
CA GLU A 155 1.11 -2.18 -9.16
C GLU A 155 2.54 -2.72 -9.29
N HIS A 156 3.49 -1.85 -9.63
CA HIS A 156 4.89 -2.24 -9.77
C HIS A 156 5.53 -2.61 -8.44
N LYS A 157 5.18 -1.92 -7.35
CA LYS A 157 5.67 -2.26 -6.01
C LYS A 157 5.11 -3.60 -5.55
N TRP A 158 3.80 -3.85 -5.68
CA TRP A 158 3.21 -5.14 -5.33
C TRP A 158 3.82 -6.29 -6.12
N GLU A 159 4.05 -6.12 -7.42
CA GLU A 159 4.70 -7.16 -8.23
C GLU A 159 6.13 -7.46 -7.74
N ARG A 160 6.87 -6.45 -7.27
CA ARG A 160 8.19 -6.69 -6.67
C ARG A 160 8.08 -7.51 -5.37
N PHE A 161 7.12 -7.22 -4.51
CA PHE A 161 6.90 -8.02 -3.29
C PHE A 161 6.46 -9.46 -3.61
N ARG A 162 5.60 -9.65 -4.61
CA ARG A 162 5.26 -11.00 -5.10
C ARG A 162 6.46 -11.73 -5.68
N ALA A 163 7.35 -11.02 -6.38
CA ALA A 163 8.58 -11.60 -6.90
C ALA A 163 9.53 -12.03 -5.77
N ASP A 164 9.69 -11.20 -4.74
CA ASP A 164 10.48 -11.51 -3.55
C ASP A 164 9.92 -12.77 -2.85
N GLU A 165 8.60 -12.87 -2.67
CA GLU A 165 7.96 -14.06 -2.08
C GLU A 165 8.22 -15.33 -2.90
N ARG A 166 8.09 -15.25 -4.23
CA ARG A 166 8.39 -16.39 -5.12
C ARG A 166 9.86 -16.81 -5.02
N ALA A 167 10.79 -15.85 -4.94
CA ALA A 167 12.21 -16.13 -4.78
C ALA A 167 12.50 -16.83 -3.44
N GLU A 168 11.89 -16.37 -2.35
CA GLU A 168 12.00 -16.97 -1.02
C GLU A 168 11.46 -18.42 -1.01
N GLN A 169 10.32 -18.67 -1.64
CA GLN A 169 9.74 -20.00 -1.77
C GLN A 169 10.62 -20.95 -2.60
N GLN A 170 11.16 -20.47 -3.73
CA GLN A 170 12.09 -21.24 -4.57
C GLN A 170 13.37 -21.59 -3.81
N PHE A 171 13.93 -20.62 -3.07
CA PHE A 171 15.13 -20.84 -2.27
C PHE A 171 14.88 -21.87 -1.15
N ALA A 172 13.74 -21.76 -0.45
CA ALA A 172 13.36 -22.72 0.57
C ALA A 172 13.19 -24.15 0.02
N ALA A 173 12.59 -24.28 -1.18
CA ALA A 173 12.44 -25.57 -1.85
C ALA A 173 13.79 -26.19 -2.23
N LEU A 174 14.72 -25.42 -2.80
CA LEU A 174 16.07 -25.87 -3.12
C LEU A 174 16.85 -26.31 -1.88
N LEU A 175 16.75 -25.53 -0.80
CA LEU A 175 17.41 -25.85 0.47
C LEU A 175 16.86 -27.15 1.06
N ALA A 176 15.54 -27.38 0.98
CA ALA A 176 14.91 -28.61 1.44
C ALA A 176 15.36 -29.83 0.63
N GLU A 177 15.45 -29.70 -0.70
CA GLU A 177 15.91 -30.78 -1.58
C GLU A 177 17.39 -31.11 -1.36
N HIS A 178 18.23 -30.08 -1.22
CA HIS A 178 19.65 -30.27 -0.90
C HIS A 178 19.83 -31.03 0.43
N ARG A 179 19.06 -30.68 1.47
CA ARG A 179 19.09 -31.38 2.76
C ARG A 179 18.64 -32.84 2.63
N LYS A 180 17.61 -33.14 1.82
CA LYS A 180 17.17 -34.53 1.56
C LYS A 180 18.26 -35.35 0.87
N ARG A 181 18.92 -34.77 -0.15
CA ARG A 181 20.02 -35.42 -0.88
C ARG A 181 21.15 -35.79 0.07
N ILE A 182 21.60 -34.85 0.91
CA ILE A 182 22.64 -35.10 1.93
C ILE A 182 22.22 -36.24 2.87
N ALA A 183 20.99 -36.20 3.38
CA ALA A 183 20.51 -37.24 4.29
C ALA A 183 20.45 -38.64 3.65
N ALA A 184 20.12 -38.71 2.35
CA ALA A 184 20.06 -39.97 1.60
C ALA A 184 21.44 -40.57 1.31
N GLU A 185 22.47 -39.74 1.11
CA GLU A 185 23.80 -40.19 0.69
C GLU A 185 24.63 -40.86 1.82
N LYS A 186 24.19 -40.82 3.09
CA LYS A 186 24.85 -41.48 4.25
C LYS A 186 26.37 -41.28 4.35
N LYS A 187 26.94 -40.23 3.74
CA LYS A 187 28.38 -39.93 3.82
C LYS A 187 28.64 -39.05 5.03
N ALA A 188 28.92 -39.69 6.16
CA ALA A 188 29.58 -39.04 7.27
C ALA A 188 30.91 -38.43 6.79
N GLY A 189 30.98 -37.11 6.69
CA GLY A 189 32.25 -36.37 6.81
C GLY A 189 32.89 -35.77 5.56
N THR A 190 32.16 -35.42 4.49
CA THR A 190 32.75 -34.61 3.38
C THR A 190 32.19 -33.18 3.32
N MET A 191 33.02 -32.24 2.86
CA MET A 191 32.75 -30.79 2.75
C MET A 191 31.50 -30.41 1.94
N ASP A 192 30.88 -31.35 1.22
CA ASP A 192 29.70 -31.14 0.36
C ASP A 192 28.44 -30.69 1.13
N GLU A 193 28.37 -30.93 2.44
CA GLU A 193 27.26 -30.42 3.28
C GLU A 193 27.28 -28.90 3.46
N LYS A 194 28.41 -28.24 3.18
CA LYS A 194 28.60 -26.80 3.43
C LYS A 194 28.37 -25.92 2.21
N ILE A 195 28.16 -26.50 1.03
CA ILE A 195 28.10 -25.75 -0.23
C ILE A 195 26.78 -26.06 -0.95
N LEU A 196 25.83 -25.13 -0.84
CA LEU A 196 24.65 -25.11 -1.70
C LEU A 196 25.06 -24.49 -3.05
N ILE A 197 25.17 -25.33 -4.08
CA ILE A 197 25.39 -24.86 -5.44
C ILE A 197 24.03 -24.53 -6.07
N LEU A 198 23.77 -23.26 -6.31
CA LEU A 198 22.60 -22.80 -7.05
C LEU A 198 22.86 -23.02 -8.54
N SER A 199 22.00 -23.80 -9.20
CA SER A 199 22.09 -24.05 -10.65
C SER A 199 21.59 -22.88 -11.50
N GLU A 200 20.87 -21.94 -10.88
CA GLU A 200 20.26 -20.79 -11.53
C GLU A 200 20.49 -19.52 -10.70
N PHE A 201 20.45 -18.36 -11.36
CA PHE A 201 20.58 -17.06 -10.71
C PHE A 201 19.33 -16.75 -9.90
N PHE A 202 19.51 -16.50 -8.60
CA PHE A 202 18.47 -15.94 -7.74
C PHE A 202 18.62 -14.42 -7.75
N PRO A 203 17.61 -13.66 -8.22
CA PRO A 203 17.67 -12.22 -8.14
C PRO A 203 17.70 -11.79 -6.68
N CYS A 204 18.61 -10.85 -6.38
CA CYS A 204 18.68 -10.13 -5.12
C CYS A 204 17.58 -9.06 -5.01
#